data_AF-K9IFT1-F1
#
_entry.id   AF-K9IFT1-F1
#
_cell.length_a   1.000
_cell.length_b   1.000
_cell.length_c   1.000
_cell.angle_alpha   90.00
_cell.angle_beta   90.00
_cell.angle_gamma   90.00
#
_symmetry.space_group_name_H-M   'P 1'
#
loop_
_entity.id
_entity.type
_entity.pdbx_description
1 polymer ?
#
loop_
_entity_poly.entity_id
_entity_poly.type
_entity_poly.pdbx_seq_one_letter_code
_entity_poly.pdbx_strand_id
1 'polypeptide(L)'
;MALLGMSLSRPLGPVSRSAAILGGRWLKPQALLGLPDGWALPGTQPSRSKARGNEYQPSNIKRKHKHGWIKRLSTPAGVQVILRRMLKGRKSLSH
;
A
#
# COMPACT_ATOMS: atom_id res chain seq x y z
N MET A 1 -35.19 -43.50 -6.59
CA MET A 1 -36.01 -43.40 -5.38
C MET A 1 -35.08 -43.20 -4.19
N ALA A 2 -35.41 -42.24 -3.31
CA ALA A 2 -34.64 -41.74 -2.15
C ALA A 2 -33.45 -40.83 -2.53
N LEU A 3 -33.56 -39.49 -2.56
CA LEU A 3 -33.88 -38.47 -1.54
C LEU A 3 -32.61 -37.88 -0.88
N LEU A 4 -32.46 -36.56 -1.04
CA LEU A 4 -32.02 -35.54 -0.07
C LEU A 4 -30.62 -35.75 0.56
N GLY A 5 -29.64 -34.87 0.39
CA GLY A 5 -29.71 -33.42 0.56
C GLY A 5 -29.09 -33.05 1.90
N MET A 6 -27.91 -32.43 1.93
CA MET A 6 -27.37 -31.76 3.11
C MET A 6 -26.54 -30.55 2.68
N SER A 7 -27.26 -29.45 2.52
CA SER A 7 -26.75 -28.08 2.53
C SER A 7 -26.26 -27.75 3.95
N LEU A 8 -24.98 -27.41 4.10
CA LEU A 8 -24.47 -26.76 5.30
C LEU A 8 -24.26 -25.29 4.97
N SER A 9 -25.36 -24.54 5.06
CA SER A 9 -25.37 -23.10 5.12
C SER A 9 -24.72 -22.66 6.43
N ARG A 10 -23.68 -21.84 6.33
CA ARG A 10 -22.96 -21.24 7.47
C ARG A 10 -23.66 -19.93 7.81
N PRO A 11 -24.33 -19.79 8.97
CA PRO A 11 -25.05 -18.56 9.29
C PRO A 11 -24.06 -17.43 9.60
N LEU A 12 -24.25 -16.31 8.91
CA LEU A 12 -23.75 -14.99 9.27
C LEU A 12 -24.33 -14.61 10.63
N GLY A 13 -23.50 -14.63 11.67
CA GLY A 13 -23.88 -14.09 12.98
C GLY A 13 -23.78 -12.56 12.97
N PRO A 14 -24.80 -11.82 13.46
CA PRO A 14 -24.69 -10.38 13.69
C PRO A 14 -23.85 -10.14 14.94
N VAL A 15 -22.63 -9.62 14.78
CA VAL A 15 -21.87 -9.09 15.91
C VAL A 15 -22.49 -7.76 16.30
N SER A 16 -23.37 -7.83 17.29
CA SER A 16 -23.92 -6.70 18.03
C SER A 16 -22.78 -5.86 18.62
N ARG A 17 -22.51 -4.69 18.03
CA ARG A 17 -21.72 -3.64 18.68
C ARG A 17 -22.68 -2.86 19.57
N SER A 18 -22.75 -3.26 20.84
CA SER A 18 -23.48 -2.56 21.88
C SER A 18 -23.11 -1.07 21.89
N ALA A 19 -24.16 -0.24 21.85
CA ALA A 19 -24.10 1.17 22.18
C ALA A 19 -23.58 1.32 23.62
N ALA A 20 -22.45 2.00 23.78
CA ALA A 20 -21.97 2.45 25.07
C ALA A 20 -21.72 3.96 24.99
N ILE A 21 -22.72 4.68 25.54
CA ILE A 21 -22.54 5.78 26.48
C ILE A 21 -21.87 7.06 25.93
N LEU A 22 -22.74 8.05 25.73
CA LEU A 22 -22.53 9.48 25.90
C LEU A 22 -21.40 9.82 26.90
N GLY A 23 -20.19 10.08 26.40
CA GLY A 23 -19.07 10.61 27.16
C GLY A 23 -18.72 12.01 26.67
N GLY A 24 -19.21 13.03 27.39
CA GLY A 24 -18.70 14.40 27.45
C GLY A 24 -18.16 15.03 26.17
N ARG A 25 -19.03 15.71 25.41
CA ARG A 25 -18.58 16.87 24.63
C ARG A 25 -18.08 17.91 25.63
N TRP A 26 -16.77 17.98 25.83
CA TRP A 26 -16.14 19.12 26.46
C TRP A 26 -16.40 20.33 25.55
N LEU A 27 -17.45 21.10 25.84
CA LEU A 27 -17.56 22.45 25.33
C LEU A 27 -16.31 23.19 25.80
N LYS A 28 -15.41 23.50 24.87
CA LYS A 28 -14.36 24.48 25.15
C LYS A 28 -15.08 25.81 25.44
N PRO A 29 -14.89 26.43 26.63
CA PRO A 29 -15.39 27.77 26.83
C PRO A 29 -14.64 28.69 25.87
N GLN A 30 -15.36 29.25 24.90
CA GLN A 30 -14.86 30.38 24.13
C GLN A 30 -14.83 31.56 25.10
N ALA A 31 -13.71 31.71 25.80
CA ALA A 31 -13.43 32.91 26.56
C ALA A 31 -13.28 34.05 25.55
N LEU A 32 -14.31 34.90 25.54
CA LEU A 32 -14.40 36.22 24.94
C LEU A 32 -13.32 37.13 25.54
N LEU A 33 -12.05 36.90 25.21
CA LEU A 33 -10.99 37.88 25.39
C LEU A 33 -10.52 38.27 24.00
N GLY A 34 -11.10 39.35 23.48
CA GLY A 34 -10.74 39.97 22.21
C GLY A 34 -9.34 40.56 22.28
N LEU A 35 -8.32 39.70 22.24
CA LEU A 35 -6.97 40.10 21.92
C LEU A 35 -6.86 40.09 20.39
N PRO A 36 -6.57 41.22 19.73
CA PRO A 36 -6.25 41.16 18.31
C PRO A 36 -4.95 40.36 18.20
N ASP A 37 -5.02 39.16 17.61
CA ASP A 37 -3.85 38.38 17.21
C ASP A 37 -3.13 39.14 16.08
N GLY A 38 -2.51 40.26 16.45
CA GLY A 38 -1.94 41.28 15.59
C GLY A 38 -0.58 40.91 15.05
N TRP A 39 -0.36 39.67 14.60
CA TRP A 39 0.77 39.29 13.74
C TRP A 39 0.43 38.09 12.83
N ALA A 40 -0.75 38.09 12.21
CA ALA A 40 -1.03 37.19 11.10
C ALA A 40 -0.29 37.66 9.83
N LEU A 41 1.06 37.67 9.86
CA LEU A 41 1.83 37.58 8.64
C LEU A 41 1.43 36.24 7.99
N PRO A 42 1.10 36.18 6.69
CA PRO A 42 0.94 34.90 6.01
C PRO A 42 2.32 34.23 5.98
N GLY A 43 2.67 33.55 7.07
CA GLY A 43 3.86 32.73 7.14
C GLY A 43 3.75 31.71 6.02
N THR A 44 4.61 31.85 5.01
CA THR A 44 4.70 30.89 3.92
C THR A 44 5.12 29.57 4.56
N GLN A 45 4.16 28.66 4.75
CA GLN A 45 4.44 27.33 5.28
C GLN A 45 5.47 26.68 4.34
N PRO A 46 6.61 26.19 4.85
CA PRO A 46 7.59 25.51 4.01
C PRO A 46 6.94 24.27 3.40
N SER A 47 6.92 24.18 2.07
CA SER A 47 6.39 23.03 1.36
C SER A 47 7.32 21.83 1.57
N ARG A 48 6.96 20.95 2.50
CA ARG A 48 7.71 19.70 2.70
C ARG A 48 7.55 18.82 1.46
N SER A 49 8.66 18.37 0.89
CA SER A 49 8.64 17.40 -0.22
C SER A 49 7.95 16.09 0.20
N LYS A 50 7.27 15.42 -0.75
CA LYS A 50 6.67 14.11 -0.50
C LYS A 50 7.71 13.11 0.02
N ALA A 51 7.27 12.23 0.92
CA ALA A 51 8.09 11.13 1.42
C ALA A 51 8.51 10.21 0.26
N ARG A 52 9.77 9.77 0.29
CA ARG A 52 10.37 8.80 -0.64
C ARG A 52 10.29 7.40 -0.02
N GLY A 53 10.54 6.34 -0.80
CA GLY A 53 10.53 4.96 -0.33
C GLY A 53 9.44 4.07 -0.93
N ASN A 54 8.56 4.60 -1.78
CA ASN A 54 7.54 3.84 -2.51
C ASN A 54 7.87 3.68 -4.00
N GLU A 55 9.15 3.77 -4.38
CA GLU A 55 9.60 3.70 -5.77
C GLU A 55 9.27 2.35 -6.43
N TYR A 56 9.40 1.27 -5.67
CA TYR A 56 9.01 -0.06 -6.15
C TYR A 56 7.52 -0.28 -5.95
N GLN A 57 6.76 -0.22 -7.06
CA GLN A 57 5.37 -0.64 -7.10
C GLN A 57 5.26 -2.00 -7.81
N PRO A 58 4.91 -3.08 -7.08
CA PRO A 58 4.98 -4.43 -7.62
C PRO A 58 3.94 -4.62 -8.72
N SER A 59 4.41 -5.06 -9.88
CA SER A 59 3.55 -5.47 -10.99
C SER A 59 4.24 -6.57 -11.78
N ASN A 60 3.58 -7.73 -11.86
CA ASN A 60 4.17 -8.92 -12.49
C ASN A 60 4.43 -8.71 -13.99
N ILE A 61 3.51 -8.05 -14.69
CA ILE A 61 3.66 -7.72 -16.11
C ILE A 61 4.92 -6.88 -16.35
N LYS A 62 5.08 -5.77 -15.63
CA LYS A 62 6.27 -4.91 -15.77
C LYS A 62 7.55 -5.66 -15.41
N ARG A 63 7.53 -6.47 -14.34
CA ARG A 63 8.69 -7.27 -13.91
C ARG A 63 9.13 -8.27 -14.98
N LYS A 64 8.21 -9.04 -15.57
CA LYS A 64 8.54 -10.05 -16.58
C LYS A 64 8.91 -9.43 -17.94
N HIS A 65 8.29 -8.32 -18.34
CA HIS A 65 8.68 -7.61 -19.56
C HIS A 65 10.05 -6.94 -19.45
N LYS A 66 10.38 -6.33 -18.29
CA LYS A 66 11.66 -5.63 -18.11
C LYS A 66 12.83 -6.56 -17.79
N HIS A 67 12.58 -7.62 -17.02
CA HIS A 67 13.65 -8.41 -16.43
C HIS A 67 13.49 -9.93 -16.61
N GLY A 68 12.50 -10.37 -17.39
CA GLY A 68 12.25 -11.78 -17.67
C GLY A 68 13.22 -12.37 -18.70
N TRP A 69 13.15 -13.71 -18.82
CA TRP A 69 14.07 -14.51 -19.61
C TRP A 69 14.07 -14.12 -21.09
N ILE A 70 12.88 -14.01 -21.69
CA ILE A 70 12.71 -13.63 -23.10
C ILE A 70 13.36 -12.29 -23.39
N LYS A 71 13.22 -11.30 -22.49
CA LYS A 71 13.84 -9.98 -22.65
C LYS A 71 15.37 -10.03 -22.58
N ARG A 72 15.95 -10.96 -21.81
CA ARG A 72 17.39 -11.17 -21.73
C ARG A 72 17.93 -11.81 -23.01
N LEU A 73 17.19 -12.73 -23.61
CA LEU A 73 17.61 -13.36 -24.86
C LEU A 73 17.43 -12.47 -26.09
N SER A 74 16.56 -11.45 -26.02
CA SER A 74 16.30 -10.57 -27.16
C SER A 74 17.48 -9.64 -27.52
N THR A 75 18.49 -9.50 -26.67
CA THR A 75 19.65 -8.63 -26.93
C THR A 75 20.96 -9.35 -26.61
N PRO A 76 22.05 -9.10 -27.37
CA PRO A 76 23.34 -9.75 -27.11
C PRO A 76 23.89 -9.39 -25.73
N ALA A 77 23.72 -8.15 -25.28
CA ALA A 77 24.10 -7.73 -23.93
C ALA A 77 23.29 -8.47 -22.84
N GLY A 78 22.02 -8.75 -23.09
CA GLY A 78 21.18 -9.53 -22.18
C GLY A 78 21.64 -10.99 -22.06
N VAL A 79 22.06 -11.61 -23.17
CA VAL A 79 22.66 -12.95 -23.19
C VAL A 79 23.95 -12.97 -22.37
N GLN A 80 24.83 -11.98 -22.52
CA GLN A 80 26.05 -11.87 -21.72
C GLN A 80 25.78 -11.73 -20.22
N VAL A 81 24.69 -11.06 -19.81
CA VAL A 81 24.27 -11.02 -18.40
C VAL A 81 23.94 -12.43 -17.89
N ILE A 82 23.25 -13.24 -18.69
CA ILE A 82 22.90 -14.61 -18.30
C ILE A 82 24.15 -15.47 -18.19
N LEU A 83 25.07 -15.41 -19.17
CA LEU A 83 26.34 -16.14 -19.13
C LEU A 83 27.15 -15.80 -17.88
N ARG A 84 27.28 -14.51 -17.53
CA ARG A 84 27.95 -14.09 -16.29
C ARG A 84 27.27 -14.60 -15.03
N ARG A 85 25.93 -14.70 -15.02
CA ARG A 85 25.19 -15.26 -13.88
C ARG A 85 25.36 -16.77 -13.77
N MET A 86 25.42 -17.48 -14.89
CA MET A 86 25.71 -18.93 -14.95
C MET A 86 27.12 -19.22 -14.46
N LEU A 87 28.12 -18.48 -14.95
CA LEU A 87 29.51 -18.60 -14.51
C LEU A 87 29.66 -18.36 -13.00
N LYS A 88 28.91 -17.41 -12.45
CA LYS A 88 28.88 -17.13 -11.01
C LYS A 88 28.10 -18.18 -10.19
N GLY A 89 27.35 -19.08 -10.84
CA GLY A 89 26.52 -20.09 -10.16
C GLY A 89 25.30 -19.50 -9.42
N ARG A 90 24.67 -18.44 -9.95
CA ARG A 90 23.45 -17.89 -9.33
C ARG A 90 22.28 -18.87 -9.48
N LYS A 91 21.59 -19.18 -8.38
CA LYS A 91 20.38 -20.04 -8.36
C LYS A 91 19.29 -19.57 -9.34
N SER A 92 19.11 -18.27 -9.47
CA SER A 92 18.21 -17.67 -10.46
C SER A 92 19.00 -16.84 -11.47
N LEU A 93 18.70 -17.03 -12.76
CA LEU A 93 19.35 -16.31 -13.87
C LEU A 93 18.54 -15.09 -14.33
N SER A 94 17.22 -15.15 -14.17
CA SER A 94 16.27 -14.12 -14.57
C SER A 94 15.07 -14.09 -13.60
N HIS A 95 14.25 -13.05 -13.69
CA HIS A 95 12.93 -12.99 -13.03
C HIS A 95 11.89 -13.84 -13.74
#